data_AF-A0A3B5A371-F1
#
_entry.id   AF-A0A3B5A371-F1
#
_cell.length_a   1.000
_cell.length_b   1.000
_cell.length_c   1.000
_cell.angle_alpha   90.00
_cell.angle_beta   90.00
_cell.angle_gamma   90.00
#
_symmetry.space_group_name_H-M   'P 1'
#
loop_
_entity.id
_entity.type
_entity.pdbx_description
1 polymer ?
#
loop_
_entity_poly.entity_id
_entity_poly.type
_entity_poly.pdbx_seq_one_letter_code
_entity_poly.pdbx_strand_id
1 'polypeptide(L)'
;MKMITEHKVELIDSLRADLFILQHVHAKRIITDRQYQKLKHISQPEETVTNLIDVVIGKDEETCDQFLQVLKDPEVLRTYPGLKEILNIESYMTQTVTEITNHQTCTPKRRR
;
A
#
# COMPACT_ATOMS: atom_id res chain seq x y z
N MET A 1 3.25 0.28 6.17
CA MET A 1 4.01 -0.90 5.71
C MET A 1 3.21 -2.21 5.71
N LYS A 2 2.56 -2.66 6.81
CA LYS A 2 1.87 -3.97 6.83
C LYS A 2 0.55 -4.05 6.03
N MET A 3 -0.09 -2.93 5.69
CA MET A 3 -1.40 -2.97 5.02
C MET A 3 -1.34 -3.64 3.64
N ILE A 4 -0.36 -3.31 2.79
CA ILE A 4 -0.26 -3.89 1.44
C ILE A 4 -0.05 -5.42 1.53
N THR A 5 0.67 -5.88 2.55
CA THR A 5 0.89 -7.31 2.82
C THR A 5 -0.31 -7.99 3.48
N GLU A 6 -0.96 -7.35 4.44
CA GLU A 6 -2.13 -7.86 5.19
C GLU A 6 -3.37 -7.95 4.30
N HIS A 7 -3.62 -6.91 3.50
CA HIS A 7 -4.74 -6.84 2.55
C HIS A 7 -4.32 -7.22 1.13
N LYS A 8 -3.18 -7.92 0.96
CA LYS A 8 -2.64 -8.28 -0.35
C LYS A 8 -3.71 -8.96 -1.22
N VAL A 9 -4.45 -9.92 -0.67
CA VAL A 9 -5.48 -10.67 -1.40
C VAL A 9 -6.62 -9.78 -1.84
N GLU A 10 -7.10 -8.89 -0.96
CA GLU A 10 -8.20 -7.97 -1.26
C GLU A 10 -7.79 -6.92 -2.31
N LEU A 11 -6.55 -6.45 -2.24
CA LEU A 11 -5.96 -5.58 -3.26
C LEU A 11 -5.87 -6.29 -4.61
N ILE A 12 -5.42 -7.55 -4.63
CA ILE A 12 -5.37 -8.35 -5.87
C ILE A 12 -6.78 -8.50 -6.44
N ASP A 13 -7.75 -8.88 -5.63
CA ASP A 13 -9.14 -9.08 -6.07
C ASP A 13 -9.80 -7.78 -6.57
N SER A 14 -9.46 -6.64 -5.96
CA SER A 14 -9.97 -5.33 -6.39
C SER A 14 -9.30 -4.86 -7.68
N LEU A 15 -7.98 -5.07 -7.81
CA LEU A 15 -7.18 -4.56 -8.92
C LEU A 15 -7.18 -5.49 -10.14
N ARG A 16 -7.41 -6.81 -9.98
CA ARG A 16 -7.44 -7.77 -11.10
C ARG A 16 -8.52 -7.48 -12.14
N ALA A 17 -9.50 -6.64 -11.79
CA ALA A 17 -10.57 -6.23 -12.68
C ALA A 17 -10.06 -5.47 -13.92
N ASP A 18 -8.95 -4.73 -13.80
CA ASP A 18 -8.38 -3.98 -14.93
C ASP A 18 -6.87 -3.74 -14.77
N LEU A 19 -6.14 -3.68 -15.87
CA LEU A 19 -4.72 -3.32 -15.94
C LEU A 19 -4.49 -1.80 -15.89
N PHE A 20 -5.53 -0.99 -15.71
CA PHE A 20 -5.44 0.46 -15.56
C PHE A 20 -4.45 0.87 -14.44
N ILE A 21 -4.46 0.15 -13.31
CA ILE A 21 -3.49 0.37 -12.23
C ILE A 21 -2.05 0.23 -12.71
N LEU A 22 -1.75 -0.75 -13.57
CA LEU A 22 -0.40 -1.00 -14.09
C LEU A 22 0.12 0.19 -14.90
N GLN A 23 -0.75 0.93 -15.57
CA GLN A 23 -0.39 2.16 -16.28
C GLN A 23 -0.07 3.30 -15.31
N HIS A 24 -0.84 3.46 -14.24
CA HIS A 24 -0.60 4.50 -13.23
C HIS A 24 0.71 4.28 -12.45
N VAL A 25 0.99 3.05 -12.00
CA VAL A 25 2.28 2.75 -11.34
C VAL A 25 3.47 2.98 -12.26
N HIS A 26 3.33 2.70 -13.56
CA HIS A 26 4.37 2.98 -14.54
C HIS A 26 4.55 4.49 -14.78
N ALA A 27 3.46 5.24 -14.94
CA ALA A 27 3.47 6.69 -15.10
C ALA A 27 4.12 7.40 -13.90
N LYS A 28 3.90 6.88 -12.69
CA LYS A 28 4.49 7.39 -11.44
C LYS A 28 5.91 6.86 -11.17
N ARG A 29 6.46 6.05 -12.08
CA ARG A 29 7.82 5.47 -12.00
C ARG A 29 8.08 4.62 -10.74
N ILE A 30 7.03 4.06 -10.16
CA ILE A 30 7.11 3.16 -8.98
C ILE A 30 7.82 1.86 -9.39
N ILE A 31 7.52 1.37 -10.58
CA ILE A 31 8.19 0.25 -11.22
C ILE A 31 9.07 0.73 -12.38
N THR A 32 10.15 -0.01 -12.65
CA THR A 32 11.01 0.30 -13.79
C THR A 32 10.38 -0.15 -15.10
N ASP A 33 10.80 0.42 -16.23
CA ASP A 33 10.32 0.01 -17.55
C ASP A 33 10.47 -1.49 -17.79
N ARG A 34 11.58 -2.09 -17.30
CA ARG A 34 11.82 -3.53 -17.40
C ARG A 34 10.79 -4.35 -16.62
N GLN A 35 10.41 -3.88 -15.42
CA GLN A 35 9.37 -4.52 -14.62
C GLN A 35 8.01 -4.37 -15.29
N TYR A 36 7.68 -3.18 -15.79
CA TYR A 36 6.45 -2.94 -16.54
C TYR A 36 6.34 -3.84 -17.77
N GLN A 37 7.38 -3.96 -18.59
CA GLN A 37 7.38 -4.85 -19.76
C GLN A 37 7.19 -6.31 -19.36
N LYS A 38 7.82 -6.76 -18.27
CA LYS A 38 7.64 -8.11 -17.72
C LYS A 38 6.19 -8.34 -17.29
N LEU A 39 5.60 -7.41 -16.56
CA LEU A 39 4.22 -7.48 -16.07
C LEU A 39 3.22 -7.43 -17.23
N LYS A 40 3.43 -6.54 -18.21
CA LYS A 40 2.60 -6.41 -19.41
C LYS A 40 2.59 -7.68 -20.28
N HIS A 41 3.67 -8.46 -20.25
CA HIS A 41 3.77 -9.71 -20.99
C HIS A 41 3.01 -10.88 -20.34
N ILE A 42 2.53 -10.74 -19.11
CA ILE A 42 1.75 -11.76 -18.42
C ILE A 42 0.32 -11.72 -18.97
N SER A 43 -0.14 -12.83 -19.54
CA SER A 43 -1.50 -12.92 -20.11
C SER A 43 -2.61 -12.95 -19.07
N GLN A 44 -2.28 -13.25 -17.81
CA GLN A 44 -3.24 -13.33 -16.71
C GLN A 44 -3.20 -12.03 -15.87
N PRO A 45 -4.31 -11.28 -15.79
CA PRO A 45 -4.35 -10.02 -15.04
C PRO A 45 -4.16 -10.24 -13.53
N GLU A 46 -4.69 -11.33 -12.98
CA GLU A 46 -4.51 -11.69 -11.57
C GLU A 46 -3.04 -11.91 -11.21
N GLU A 47 -2.32 -12.69 -12.03
CA GLU A 47 -0.89 -12.94 -11.86
C GLU A 47 -0.07 -11.65 -12.06
N THR A 48 -0.50 -10.79 -12.99
CA THR A 48 0.13 -9.47 -13.22
C THR A 48 0.03 -8.59 -11.99
N VAL A 49 -1.17 -8.47 -11.41
CA VAL A 49 -1.42 -7.66 -10.22
C VAL A 49 -0.73 -8.23 -8.99
N THR A 50 -0.73 -9.55 -8.83
CA THR A 50 -0.02 -10.23 -7.73
C THR A 50 1.47 -9.92 -7.78
N ASN A 51 2.10 -10.10 -8.95
CA ASN A 51 3.52 -9.78 -9.14
C ASN A 51 3.81 -8.29 -8.96
N LEU A 52 2.91 -7.40 -9.39
CA LEU A 52 3.06 -5.95 -9.16
C LEU A 52 3.14 -5.64 -7.66
N ILE A 53 2.21 -6.18 -6.87
CA ILE A 53 2.17 -5.96 -5.42
C ILE A 53 3.41 -6.56 -4.74
N ASP A 54 3.82 -7.76 -5.15
CA ASP A 54 5.05 -8.39 -4.64
C ASP A 54 6.31 -7.57 -4.93
N VAL A 55 6.39 -6.97 -6.13
CA VAL A 55 7.50 -6.08 -6.49
C VAL A 55 7.53 -4.83 -5.62
N VAL A 56 6.37 -4.25 -5.32
CA VAL A 56 6.27 -3.05 -4.47
C VAL A 56 6.68 -3.39 -3.04
N ILE A 57 6.16 -4.48 -2.47
CA ILE A 57 6.49 -4.96 -1.11
C ILE A 57 7.98 -5.28 -0.98
N GLY A 58 8.57 -5.91 -2.02
CA GLY A 58 9.95 -6.40 -1.97
C GLY A 58 11.03 -5.36 -2.27
N LYS A 59 10.66 -4.13 -2.65
CA LYS A 59 11.61 -3.06 -3.00
C LYS A 59 12.08 -2.29 -1.78
N ASP A 60 11.26 -1.35 -1.33
CA ASP A 60 11.58 -0.39 -0.28
C ASP A 60 10.29 0.29 0.20
N GLU A 61 10.39 0.87 1.40
CA GLU A 61 9.31 1.58 2.07
C GLU A 61 8.82 2.79 1.26
N GLU A 62 9.73 3.51 0.57
CA GLU A 62 9.36 4.64 -0.27
C GLU A 62 8.47 4.22 -1.46
N THR A 63 8.84 3.12 -2.15
CA THR A 63 8.04 2.56 -3.24
C THR A 63 6.64 2.14 -2.76
N CYS A 64 6.55 1.57 -1.55
CA CYS A 64 5.25 1.23 -0.94
C CYS A 64 4.40 2.47 -0.69
N ASP A 65 4.97 3.54 -0.13
CA ASP A 65 4.25 4.78 0.13
C ASP A 65 3.79 5.47 -1.15
N GLN A 66 4.63 5.49 -2.19
CA GLN A 66 4.25 5.99 -3.51
C GLN A 66 3.11 5.17 -4.12
N PHE A 67 3.14 3.83 -3.97
CA PHE A 67 2.05 2.97 -4.42
C PHE A 67 0.74 3.26 -3.68
N LEU A 68 0.80 3.45 -2.37
CA LEU A 68 -0.33 3.87 -1.54
C LEU A 68 -0.91 5.21 -2.01
N GLN A 69 -0.07 6.17 -2.37
CA GLN A 69 -0.53 7.45 -2.93
C GLN A 69 -1.28 7.26 -4.24
N VAL A 70 -0.84 6.34 -5.10
CA VAL A 70 -1.55 6.00 -6.34
C VAL A 70 -2.90 5.36 -6.06
N LEU A 71 -2.99 4.43 -5.09
CA LEU A 71 -4.27 3.81 -4.73
C LEU A 71 -5.26 4.83 -4.12
N LYS A 72 -4.75 5.87 -3.45
CA LYS A 72 -5.53 6.98 -2.89
C LYS A 72 -5.91 8.04 -3.94
N ASP A 73 -5.41 7.93 -5.16
CA ASP A 73 -5.71 8.89 -6.23
C ASP A 73 -7.20 8.80 -6.59
N PRO A 74 -7.94 9.93 -6.61
CA PRO A 74 -9.36 9.93 -6.96
C PRO A 74 -9.67 9.30 -8.32
N GLU A 75 -8.76 9.35 -9.30
CA GLU A 75 -8.96 8.67 -10.59
C GLU A 75 -8.94 7.14 -10.44
N VAL A 76 -8.03 6.63 -9.61
CA VAL A 76 -7.92 5.20 -9.32
C VAL A 76 -9.11 4.74 -8.47
N LEU A 77 -9.50 5.50 -7.44
CA LEU A 77 -10.67 5.20 -6.61
C LEU A 77 -11.99 5.22 -7.39
N ARG A 78 -12.11 6.05 -8.42
CA ARG A 78 -13.27 6.05 -9.33
C ARG A 78 -13.34 4.78 -10.17
N THR A 79 -12.19 4.26 -10.57
CA THR A 79 -12.08 3.03 -11.37
C THR A 79 -12.26 1.78 -10.52
N TYR A 80 -11.73 1.79 -9.30
CA TYR A 80 -11.75 0.68 -8.36
C TYR A 80 -12.40 1.09 -7.04
N PRO A 81 -13.74 1.15 -6.98
CA PRO A 81 -14.45 1.56 -5.76
C PRO A 81 -14.17 0.64 -4.57
N GLY A 82 -13.84 -0.64 -4.79
CA GLY A 82 -13.49 -1.60 -3.74
C GLY A 82 -12.21 -1.24 -2.98
N LEU A 83 -11.26 -0.53 -3.61
CA LEU A 83 -10.07 -0.03 -2.93
C LEU A 83 -10.41 0.97 -1.82
N LYS A 84 -11.51 1.71 -1.99
CA LYS A 84 -11.93 2.72 -1.03
C LYS A 84 -12.23 2.07 0.32
N GLU A 85 -12.85 0.89 0.34
CA GLU A 85 -13.14 0.19 1.59
C GLU A 85 -11.85 -0.29 2.27
N ILE A 86 -10.94 -0.88 1.51
CA ILE A 86 -9.63 -1.36 2.00
C ILE A 86 -8.82 -0.21 2.60
N LEU A 87 -8.71 0.92 1.88
CA LEU A 87 -7.97 2.09 2.33
C LEU A 87 -8.66 2.84 3.47
N ASN A 88 -10.00 2.78 3.56
CA ASN A 88 -10.74 3.44 4.63
C ASN A 88 -10.58 2.70 5.97
N ILE A 89 -10.33 1.38 5.96
CA ILE A 89 -9.97 0.61 7.16
C ILE A 89 -8.69 1.19 7.83
N GLU A 90 -7.74 1.75 7.06
CA GLU A 90 -6.53 2.39 7.62
C GLU A 90 -6.86 3.60 8.52
N SER A 91 -7.92 4.34 8.22
CA SER A 91 -8.33 5.53 9.01
C SER A 91 -8.78 5.16 10.43
N TYR A 92 -9.23 3.91 10.64
CA TYR A 92 -9.68 3.43 11.94
C TYR A 92 -8.57 2.70 12.71
N MET A 93 -7.62 2.07 12.02
CA MET A 93 -6.50 1.33 12.65
C MET A 93 -5.34 2.23 13.09
N THR A 94 -5.15 3.40 12.48
CA THR A 94 -4.14 4.38 12.92
C THR A 94 -4.53 5.17 14.17
N GLN A 95 -5.77 5.03 14.67
CA GLN A 95 -6.24 5.73 15.88
C GLN A 95 -5.89 5.01 17.20
N THR A 96 -5.31 3.80 17.19
CA THR A 96 -5.15 3.01 18.43
C THR A 96 -3.73 2.90 18.99
N VAL A 97 -2.73 3.64 18.48
CA VAL A 97 -1.34 3.54 19.00
C VAL A 97 -0.73 4.85 19.56
N THR A 98 -1.41 6.00 19.48
CA THR A 98 -0.88 7.27 20.04
C THR A 98 -1.46 7.71 21.38
N GLU A 99 -1.97 6.80 22.21
CA GLU A 99 -2.45 7.15 23.55
C GLU A 99 -2.00 6.23 24.70
N ILE A 100 -0.89 5.49 24.61
CA ILE A 100 -0.30 4.88 25.82
C ILE A 100 1.23 4.88 25.78
N THR A 101 1.87 6.04 25.80
CA THR A 101 3.23 6.19 26.37
C THR A 101 3.58 7.65 26.64
N ASN A 102 2.84 8.28 27.55
CA ASN A 102 3.36 9.44 28.27
C ASN A 102 2.65 9.53 29.62
N HIS A 103 3.26 8.91 30.64
CA HIS A 103 3.56 9.56 31.93
C HIS A 103 4.52 8.66 32.73
N GLN A 104 5.79 9.07 32.67
CA GLN A 104 6.82 9.00 33.72
C GLN A 104 7.10 7.67 34.44
N THR A 105 8.19 7.02 34.00
CA THR A 105 9.10 6.33 34.91
C THR A 105 10.21 7.28 35.40
N CYS A 106 10.46 7.22 36.73
CA CYS A 106 11.69 7.53 37.48
C CYS A 106 11.55 8.56 38.62
N THR A 107 11.31 8.04 39.83
CA THR A 107 11.94 8.49 41.10
C THR A 107 13.46 8.14 41.08
N PRO A 108 14.37 8.47 42.04
CA PRO A 108 14.24 9.10 43.38
C PRO A 108 15.37 10.11 43.81
N LYS A 109 15.30 10.57 45.09
CA LYS A 109 16.38 11.00 46.06
C LYS A 109 16.76 12.50 46.26
N ARG A 110 16.26 13.03 47.40
CA ARG A 110 16.98 13.39 48.67
C ARG A 110 17.90 14.65 48.75
N ARG A 111 17.74 15.38 49.88
CA ARG A 111 18.54 16.45 50.56
C ARG A 111 17.90 17.84 50.41
N ARG A 112 17.62 18.63 51.45
CA ARG A 112 18.15 18.73 52.82
C ARG A 112 17.03 18.86 53.85
#